data_AF-A0A6N2D4Q6-F1
#
_entry.id   AF-A0A6N2D4Q6-F1
#
_cell.length_a   1.000
_cell.length_b   1.000
_cell.length_c   1.000
_cell.angle_alpha   90.00
_cell.angle_beta   90.00
_cell.angle_gamma   90.00
#
_symmetry.space_group_name_H-M   'P 1'
#
loop_
_entity.id
_entity.type
_entity.pdbx_description
1 polymer ?
#
loop_
_entity_poly.entity_id
_entity_poly.type
_entity_poly.pdbx_seq_one_letter_code
_entity_poly.pdbx_strand_id
1 'polypeptide(L)'
;MIRHPLRYLAAAADLPRAHPIYHRAVRRALDTGRLTASVRAELRSDLPYMSALTFTPEMLGFDSLDAAAAAIAAGDERMRGTNHVDRERGLIIQAPFVEEGAHVDSRAELTGGIHVSRGVFIAPEAIVRMDEKSGLAPMVIGPESNIQDEALVHADHVAIGARCIVAHDAVVHGAKLADDVTVYIKAIVDTGAVVGPGTFLDAAAYVGRGVTIPPERYVAPMTAVTSDEIARSLPPIDDGHRRMRADVLAHNAEHAQRYVRGQFDALAEILDLA
;
A
#
# COMPACT_ATOMS: atom_id res chain seq x y z
N MET A 1 -25.00 18.76 12.09
CA MET A 1 -24.60 19.56 10.91
C MET A 1 -23.15 19.24 10.58
N ILE A 2 -22.92 18.52 9.47
CA ILE A 2 -21.63 17.88 9.12
C ILE A 2 -20.55 18.94 8.86
N ARG A 3 -19.51 19.02 9.72
CA ARG A 3 -18.38 19.96 9.59
C ARG A 3 -16.98 19.33 9.41
N HIS A 4 -16.85 18.01 9.34
CA HIS A 4 -15.54 17.37 9.60
C HIS A 4 -14.76 16.66 8.47
N PRO A 5 -15.11 16.64 7.16
CA PRO A 5 -14.21 16.05 6.16
C PRO A 5 -12.87 16.79 5.99
N LEU A 6 -12.82 18.08 6.35
CA LEU A 6 -11.68 18.96 6.07
C LEU A 6 -10.48 18.77 6.98
N ARG A 7 -10.74 18.46 8.25
CA ARG A 7 -9.67 18.37 9.24
C ARG A 7 -8.84 17.09 9.04
N TYR A 8 -9.48 16.04 8.56
CA TYR A 8 -8.83 14.78 8.18
C TYR A 8 -7.87 14.97 7.01
N LEU A 9 -8.25 15.81 6.06
CA LEU A 9 -7.43 16.19 4.93
C LEU A 9 -6.30 17.16 5.32
N ALA A 10 -6.58 18.12 6.22
CA ALA A 10 -5.58 19.03 6.76
C ALA A 10 -4.40 18.31 7.44
N ALA A 11 -4.70 17.24 8.19
CA ALA A 11 -3.68 16.41 8.83
C ALA A 11 -2.78 15.66 7.84
N ALA A 12 -3.30 15.28 6.67
CA ALA A 12 -2.51 14.70 5.59
C ALA A 12 -1.67 15.75 4.85
N ALA A 13 -2.06 17.03 4.87
CA ALA A 13 -1.36 18.13 4.22
C ALA A 13 -0.14 18.65 5.01
N ASP A 14 -0.11 18.46 6.33
CA ASP A 14 1.04 18.80 7.19
C ASP A 14 2.14 17.72 7.17
N LEU A 15 1.91 16.58 6.52
CA LEU A 15 2.93 15.55 6.34
C LEU A 15 3.87 15.95 5.19
N PRO A 16 5.19 16.07 5.44
CA PRO A 16 6.16 16.27 4.38
C PRO A 16 6.04 15.14 3.34
N ARG A 17 5.88 15.49 2.05
CA ARG A 17 5.89 14.56 0.89
C ARG A 17 4.60 13.76 0.61
N ALA A 18 3.44 14.20 1.08
CA ALA A 18 2.15 13.61 0.68
C ALA A 18 1.83 13.83 -0.83
N HIS A 19 1.23 12.85 -1.49
CA HIS A 19 0.92 12.83 -2.93
C HIS A 19 0.00 14.00 -3.41
N PRO A 20 0.18 14.51 -4.65
CA PRO A 20 -0.61 15.59 -5.25
C PRO A 20 -2.14 15.48 -5.24
N ILE A 21 -2.69 14.26 -5.18
CA ILE A 21 -4.15 14.01 -5.08
C ILE A 21 -4.71 14.60 -3.79
N TYR A 22 -3.99 14.45 -2.67
CA TYR A 22 -4.32 15.17 -1.45
C TYR A 22 -4.03 16.66 -1.63
N HIS A 23 -2.97 17.03 -2.33
CA HIS A 23 -2.46 18.38 -2.26
C HIS A 23 -3.35 19.46 -2.90
N ARG A 24 -4.05 19.21 -4.01
CA ARG A 24 -4.74 20.29 -4.75
C ARG A 24 -6.07 20.69 -4.10
N ALA A 25 -6.96 19.73 -3.90
CA ALA A 25 -8.27 19.96 -3.30
C ALA A 25 -8.15 20.32 -1.80
N VAL A 26 -7.22 19.69 -1.08
CA VAL A 26 -7.00 19.97 0.35
C VAL A 26 -6.32 21.31 0.57
N ARG A 27 -5.28 21.68 -0.19
CA ARG A 27 -4.70 23.03 -0.07
C ARG A 27 -5.72 24.10 -0.41
N ARG A 28 -6.51 23.92 -1.47
CA ARG A 28 -7.57 24.88 -1.80
C ARG A 28 -8.59 25.03 -0.67
N ALA A 29 -8.90 23.95 0.03
CA ALA A 29 -9.80 23.96 1.17
C ALA A 29 -9.16 24.57 2.44
N LEU A 30 -7.85 24.39 2.63
CA LEU A 30 -7.05 25.00 3.69
C LEU A 30 -6.88 26.52 3.46
N ASP A 31 -6.48 26.93 2.26
CA ASP A 31 -6.27 28.32 1.85
C ASP A 31 -7.55 29.15 1.95
N THR A 32 -8.71 28.53 1.68
CA THR A 32 -10.02 29.20 1.77
C THR A 32 -10.70 29.03 3.13
N GLY A 33 -10.16 28.18 4.01
CA GLY A 33 -10.78 27.79 5.28
C GLY A 33 -12.19 27.19 5.15
N ARG A 34 -12.59 26.74 3.94
CA ARG A 34 -13.97 26.36 3.61
C ARG A 34 -14.02 25.14 2.69
N LEU A 35 -14.77 24.11 3.11
CA LEU A 35 -15.28 23.06 2.22
C LEU A 35 -16.44 23.59 1.42
N THR A 36 -16.13 24.26 0.32
CA THR A 36 -17.15 24.58 -0.68
C THR A 36 -17.73 23.29 -1.26
N ALA A 37 -18.91 23.35 -1.86
CA ALA A 37 -19.51 22.20 -2.52
C ALA A 37 -18.60 21.66 -3.65
N SER A 38 -17.90 22.55 -4.37
CA SER A 38 -16.93 22.20 -5.41
C SER A 38 -15.74 21.42 -4.84
N VAL A 39 -15.13 21.88 -3.74
CA VAL A 39 -14.04 21.14 -3.07
C VAL A 39 -14.54 19.80 -2.53
N ARG A 40 -15.75 19.73 -1.96
CA ARG A 40 -16.35 18.44 -1.54
C ARG A 40 -16.56 17.48 -2.71
N ALA A 41 -16.91 17.99 -3.88
CA ALA A 41 -17.11 17.18 -5.08
C ALA A 41 -15.76 16.64 -5.59
N GLU A 42 -14.73 17.49 -5.65
CA GLU A 42 -13.34 17.15 -6.01
C GLU A 42 -12.74 16.11 -5.03
N LEU A 43 -12.94 16.30 -3.72
CA LEU A 43 -12.50 15.30 -2.74
C LEU A 43 -13.31 13.99 -2.82
N ARG A 44 -14.59 14.04 -3.23
CA ARG A 44 -15.40 12.84 -3.40
C ARG A 44 -15.09 12.08 -4.69
N SER A 45 -14.60 12.76 -5.72
CA SER A 45 -14.10 12.10 -6.93
C SER A 45 -12.74 11.45 -6.69
N ASP A 46 -11.92 12.06 -5.83
CA ASP A 46 -10.52 11.69 -5.65
C ASP A 46 -10.27 10.75 -4.45
N LEU A 47 -11.18 10.69 -3.47
CA LEU A 47 -11.06 9.83 -2.28
C LEU A 47 -11.95 8.56 -2.22
N PRO A 48 -12.78 8.18 -3.22
CA PRO A 48 -13.75 7.11 -3.02
C PRO A 48 -13.11 5.73 -2.84
N TYR A 49 -11.83 5.59 -3.17
CA TYR A 49 -11.06 4.35 -3.07
C TYR A 49 -10.14 4.27 -1.85
N MET A 50 -10.18 5.26 -0.95
CA MET A 50 -9.33 5.28 0.25
C MET A 50 -10.19 5.36 1.51
N SER A 51 -10.24 4.28 2.28
CA SER A 51 -10.99 4.22 3.54
C SER A 51 -10.09 4.38 4.74
N ALA A 52 -10.46 5.28 5.66
CA ALA A 52 -9.79 5.44 6.93
C ALA A 52 -10.45 4.58 8.02
N LEU A 53 -9.64 4.14 8.98
CA LEU A 53 -10.08 3.43 10.17
C LEU A 53 -9.95 4.33 11.40
N THR A 54 -10.80 4.12 12.39
CA THR A 54 -10.83 4.93 13.62
C THR A 54 -10.66 4.04 14.83
N PHE A 55 -9.79 4.43 15.75
CA PHE A 55 -9.43 3.70 16.96
C PHE A 55 -9.50 4.62 18.17
N THR A 56 -9.76 4.06 19.36
CA THR A 56 -9.47 4.78 20.61
C THR A 56 -7.98 4.59 20.97
N PRO A 57 -7.39 5.44 21.83
CA PRO A 57 -6.01 5.25 22.31
C PRO A 57 -5.75 3.85 22.87
N GLU A 58 -6.69 3.32 23.65
CA GLU A 58 -6.56 2.04 24.33
C GLU A 58 -6.55 0.88 23.34
N MET A 59 -7.30 1.00 22.24
CA MET A 59 -7.28 0.00 21.15
C MET A 59 -5.91 -0.13 20.50
N LEU A 60 -5.10 0.92 20.56
CA LEU A 60 -3.73 0.98 20.05
C LEU A 60 -2.69 0.90 21.18
N GLY A 61 -3.08 0.55 22.41
CA GLY A 61 -2.16 0.38 23.52
C GLY A 61 -1.54 1.69 24.05
N PHE A 62 -2.21 2.83 23.83
CA PHE A 62 -1.85 4.11 24.44
C PHE A 62 -2.78 4.44 25.61
N ASP A 63 -2.21 5.01 26.68
CA ASP A 63 -2.97 5.42 27.86
C ASP A 63 -3.83 6.67 27.63
N SER A 64 -3.56 7.43 26.56
CA SER A 64 -4.27 8.66 26.22
C SER A 64 -4.03 9.09 24.78
N LEU A 65 -4.87 10.02 24.29
CA LEU A 65 -4.63 10.69 23.02
C LEU A 65 -3.32 11.50 23.01
N ASP A 66 -2.90 12.04 24.16
CA ASP A 66 -1.63 12.78 24.26
C ASP A 66 -0.43 11.86 24.12
N ALA A 67 -0.48 10.67 24.73
CA ALA A 67 0.55 9.66 24.55
C ALA A 67 0.64 9.20 23.09
N ALA A 68 -0.51 8.97 22.43
CA ALA A 68 -0.55 8.63 21.01
C ALA A 68 0.00 9.77 20.12
N ALA A 69 -0.38 11.03 20.40
CA ALA A 69 0.12 12.19 19.67
C ALA A 69 1.63 12.38 19.83
N ALA A 70 2.16 12.17 21.03
CA ALA A 70 3.60 12.22 21.29
C ALA A 70 4.35 11.12 20.53
N ALA A 71 3.80 9.91 20.46
CA ALA A 71 4.38 8.82 19.68
C ALA A 71 4.42 9.13 18.17
N ILE A 72 3.33 9.69 17.62
CA ILE A 72 3.30 10.18 16.22
C ILE A 72 4.38 11.23 15.99
N ALA A 73 4.46 12.25 16.86
CA ALA A 73 5.45 13.33 16.73
C ALA A 73 6.90 12.84 16.87
N ALA A 74 7.13 11.79 17.65
CA ALA A 74 8.43 11.15 17.80
C ALA A 74 8.83 10.27 16.60
N GLY A 75 7.94 10.09 15.61
CA GLY A 75 8.18 9.22 14.46
C GLY A 75 8.22 7.74 14.86
N ASP A 76 7.47 7.36 15.90
CA ASP A 76 7.34 5.98 16.34
C ASP A 76 6.96 5.10 15.15
N GLU A 77 7.71 4.03 14.90
CA GLU A 77 7.45 3.13 13.76
C GLU A 77 6.03 2.55 13.82
N ARG A 78 5.48 2.46 15.03
CA ARG A 78 4.13 2.02 15.26
C ARG A 78 3.04 2.94 14.75
N MET A 79 3.42 4.18 14.53
CA MET A 79 2.60 5.29 14.11
C MET A 79 3.05 5.84 12.74
N ARG A 80 3.81 5.07 11.94
CA ARG A 80 4.02 5.40 10.53
C ARG A 80 2.68 5.30 9.76
N GLY A 81 2.50 6.09 8.71
CA GLY A 81 1.19 6.29 8.03
C GLY A 81 0.46 7.56 8.50
N THR A 82 -0.72 7.84 7.94
CA THR A 82 -1.54 9.04 8.24
C THR A 82 -2.27 8.85 9.57
N ASN A 83 -1.52 8.74 10.67
CA ASN A 83 -2.07 8.64 12.02
C ASN A 83 -2.43 10.05 12.51
N HIS A 84 -3.72 10.38 12.48
CA HIS A 84 -4.21 11.66 12.98
C HIS A 84 -4.95 11.49 14.30
N VAL A 85 -4.64 12.35 15.28
CA VAL A 85 -5.35 12.39 16.57
C VAL A 85 -6.51 13.39 16.48
N ASP A 86 -7.74 12.88 16.40
CA ASP A 86 -8.98 13.67 16.51
C ASP A 86 -9.34 13.86 17.99
N ARG A 87 -8.81 14.94 18.57
CA ARG A 87 -9.03 15.31 19.98
C ARG A 87 -10.48 15.64 20.32
N GLU A 88 -11.27 16.08 19.34
CA GLU A 88 -12.68 16.43 19.55
C GLU A 88 -13.52 15.18 19.74
N ARG A 89 -13.19 14.10 19.02
CA ARG A 89 -13.91 12.83 19.07
C ARG A 89 -13.29 11.79 20.00
N GLY A 90 -12.09 12.02 20.51
CA GLY A 90 -11.41 11.02 21.33
C GLY A 90 -10.76 9.89 20.51
N LEU A 91 -10.46 10.13 19.23
CA LEU A 91 -10.11 9.07 18.28
C LEU A 91 -8.74 9.27 17.62
N ILE A 92 -8.14 8.17 17.20
CA ILE A 92 -6.97 8.08 16.33
C ILE A 92 -7.45 7.55 15.00
N ILE A 93 -7.07 8.20 13.92
CA ILE A 93 -7.50 7.88 12.56
C ILE A 93 -6.30 7.36 11.81
N GLN A 94 -6.42 6.18 11.21
CA GLN A 94 -5.43 5.61 10.32
C GLN A 94 -5.98 5.65 8.91
N ALA A 95 -5.33 6.41 8.04
CA ALA A 95 -5.61 6.43 6.62
C ALA A 95 -4.39 5.99 5.83
N PRO A 96 -4.54 5.64 4.55
CA PRO A 96 -3.39 5.41 3.72
C PRO A 96 -2.63 6.72 3.49
N PHE A 97 -1.31 6.63 3.47
CA PHE A 97 -0.37 7.69 3.15
C PHE A 97 0.36 7.31 1.87
N VAL A 98 0.29 8.17 0.86
CA VAL A 98 0.92 7.94 -0.44
C VAL A 98 2.00 9.00 -0.64
N GLU A 99 3.24 8.58 -0.82
CA GLU A 99 4.35 9.49 -1.10
C GLU A 99 4.24 10.10 -2.50
N GLU A 100 4.79 11.31 -2.66
CA GLU A 100 5.01 11.92 -3.97
C GLU A 100 5.79 10.99 -4.91
N GLY A 101 5.29 10.86 -6.14
CA GLY A 101 5.87 9.99 -7.18
C GLY A 101 5.42 8.53 -7.13
N ALA A 102 4.59 8.13 -6.17
CA ALA A 102 3.81 6.89 -6.27
C ALA A 102 2.54 7.11 -7.09
N HIS A 103 1.97 6.05 -7.66
CA HIS A 103 0.69 6.05 -8.36
C HIS A 103 -0.25 5.02 -7.75
N VAL A 104 -1.51 5.42 -7.56
CA VAL A 104 -2.61 4.53 -7.17
C VAL A 104 -3.73 4.74 -8.17
N ASP A 105 -4.09 3.68 -8.89
CA ASP A 105 -5.20 3.73 -9.83
C ASP A 105 -6.52 3.99 -9.09
N SER A 106 -7.40 4.78 -9.70
CA SER A 106 -8.72 5.14 -9.15
C SER A 106 -9.66 3.95 -8.89
N ARG A 107 -9.39 2.79 -9.51
CA ARG A 107 -10.14 1.53 -9.32
C ARG A 107 -9.51 0.60 -8.28
N ALA A 108 -8.32 0.92 -7.74
CA ALA A 108 -7.78 0.19 -6.61
C ALA A 108 -8.60 0.48 -5.34
N GLU A 109 -8.45 -0.29 -4.26
CA GLU A 109 -9.02 0.02 -2.95
C GLU A 109 -7.95 -0.04 -1.87
N LEU A 110 -7.77 1.05 -1.11
CA LEU A 110 -6.84 1.13 0.01
C LEU A 110 -7.59 1.41 1.31
N THR A 111 -7.48 0.53 2.29
CA THR A 111 -8.21 0.67 3.57
C THR A 111 -7.26 0.55 4.76
N GLY A 112 -7.28 1.55 5.66
CA GLY A 112 -6.51 1.54 6.91
C GLY A 112 -5.14 2.20 6.85
N GLY A 113 -4.28 1.91 7.83
CA GLY A 113 -2.96 2.52 8.00
C GLY A 113 -1.91 1.96 7.03
N ILE A 114 -1.93 2.42 5.78
CA ILE A 114 -1.01 1.93 4.74
C ILE A 114 0.00 3.02 4.39
N HIS A 115 1.28 2.70 4.28
CA HIS A 115 2.31 3.59 3.75
C HIS A 115 2.73 3.11 2.37
N VAL A 116 2.45 3.92 1.36
CA VAL A 116 2.84 3.69 -0.04
C VAL A 116 4.04 4.58 -0.36
N SER A 117 5.22 3.95 -0.50
CA SER A 117 6.49 4.67 -0.73
C SER A 117 6.60 5.23 -2.15
N ARG A 118 7.57 6.15 -2.37
CA ARG A 118 7.83 6.74 -3.69
C ARG A 118 8.00 5.68 -4.79
N GLY A 119 7.53 5.99 -5.99
CA GLY A 119 7.70 5.13 -7.17
C GLY A 119 6.88 3.85 -7.13
N VAL A 120 6.05 3.62 -6.11
CA VAL A 120 5.13 2.49 -6.09
C VAL A 120 4.05 2.66 -7.14
N PHE A 121 3.70 1.57 -7.82
CA PHE A 121 2.56 1.49 -8.73
C PHE A 121 1.51 0.54 -8.15
N ILE A 122 0.33 1.05 -7.82
CA ILE A 122 -0.84 0.23 -7.50
C ILE A 122 -1.79 0.29 -8.68
N ALA A 123 -1.95 -0.86 -9.33
CA ALA A 123 -2.72 -1.04 -10.53
C ALA A 123 -4.23 -1.13 -10.21
N PRO A 124 -5.08 -1.13 -11.25
CA PRO A 124 -6.51 -1.19 -11.06
C PRO A 124 -7.01 -2.45 -10.35
N GLU A 125 -8.08 -2.32 -9.57
CA GLU A 125 -8.76 -3.42 -8.87
C GLU A 125 -7.88 -4.17 -7.86
N ALA A 126 -6.65 -3.70 -7.62
CA ALA A 126 -5.85 -4.14 -6.49
C ALA A 126 -6.51 -3.71 -5.18
N ILE A 127 -6.56 -4.62 -4.20
CA ILE A 127 -7.12 -4.37 -2.87
C ILE A 127 -5.99 -4.46 -1.85
N VAL A 128 -5.73 -3.35 -1.16
CA VAL A 128 -4.74 -3.25 -0.08
C VAL A 128 -5.49 -2.87 1.18
N ARG A 129 -5.69 -3.81 2.10
CA ARG A 129 -6.58 -3.62 3.25
C ARG A 129 -5.93 -4.04 4.56
N MET A 130 -5.80 -3.07 5.45
CA MET A 130 -5.28 -3.21 6.81
C MET A 130 -6.38 -2.82 7.82
N ASP A 131 -7.42 -3.65 7.93
CA ASP A 131 -8.55 -3.46 8.84
C ASP A 131 -8.62 -4.48 9.99
N GLU A 132 -7.74 -5.47 9.97
CA GLU A 132 -7.50 -6.35 11.10
C GLU A 132 -6.71 -5.65 12.20
N LYS A 133 -6.91 -6.13 13.43
CA LYS A 133 -6.43 -5.48 14.65
C LYS A 133 -5.39 -6.38 15.32
N SER A 134 -4.10 -6.12 15.13
CA SER A 134 -3.08 -6.79 15.96
C SER A 134 -1.87 -5.98 16.39
N GLY A 135 -1.51 -4.86 15.76
CA GLY A 135 -0.40 -4.09 16.29
C GLY A 135 0.08 -2.98 15.40
N LEU A 136 -0.06 -1.76 15.92
CA LEU A 136 1.07 -0.87 16.15
C LEU A 136 2.11 -0.77 15.02
N ALA A 137 1.82 -0.84 13.74
CA ALA A 137 2.73 -0.46 12.64
C ALA A 137 1.90 -0.46 11.37
N PRO A 138 2.06 0.53 10.48
CA PRO A 138 1.33 0.51 9.22
C PRO A 138 1.78 -0.68 8.37
N MET A 139 0.88 -1.10 7.49
CA MET A 139 1.27 -1.87 6.32
C MET A 139 2.19 -1.01 5.45
N VAL A 140 3.40 -1.48 5.15
CA VAL A 140 4.36 -0.73 4.33
C VAL A 140 4.53 -1.39 2.98
N ILE A 141 4.39 -0.60 1.92
CA ILE A 141 4.80 -0.94 0.55
C ILE A 141 6.07 -0.14 0.24
N GLY A 142 7.19 -0.84 0.14
CA GLY A 142 8.50 -0.26 -0.10
C GLY A 142 8.64 0.38 -1.48
N PRO A 143 9.67 1.22 -1.67
CA PRO A 143 9.83 2.04 -2.87
C PRO A 143 10.00 1.21 -4.13
N GLU A 144 9.51 1.74 -5.26
CA GLU A 144 9.64 1.13 -6.59
C GLU A 144 9.01 -0.26 -6.73
N SER A 145 8.18 -0.67 -5.76
CA SER A 145 7.39 -1.90 -5.82
C SER A 145 6.13 -1.70 -6.65
N ASN A 146 5.56 -2.78 -7.18
CA ASN A 146 4.27 -2.73 -7.88
C ASN A 146 3.31 -3.78 -7.33
N ILE A 147 2.05 -3.36 -7.15
CA ILE A 147 0.89 -4.18 -6.81
C ILE A 147 0.00 -4.16 -8.04
N GLN A 148 -0.01 -5.24 -8.81
CA GLN A 148 -0.65 -5.31 -10.12
C GLN A 148 -2.14 -5.65 -10.03
N ASP A 149 -2.78 -5.74 -11.19
CA ASP A 149 -4.24 -5.83 -11.32
C ASP A 149 -4.83 -6.98 -10.48
N GLU A 150 -5.92 -6.70 -9.76
CA GLU A 150 -6.64 -7.67 -8.92
C GLU A 150 -5.81 -8.31 -7.78
N ALA A 151 -4.58 -7.84 -7.53
CA ALA A 151 -3.77 -8.34 -6.43
C ALA A 151 -4.39 -7.98 -5.06
N LEU A 152 -4.31 -8.91 -4.11
CA LEU A 152 -4.83 -8.75 -2.76
C LEU A 152 -3.71 -8.71 -1.74
N VAL A 153 -3.63 -7.61 -0.98
CA VAL A 153 -2.73 -7.44 0.16
C VAL A 153 -3.57 -7.23 1.41
N HIS A 154 -3.47 -8.12 2.38
CA HIS A 154 -4.36 -8.14 3.54
C HIS A 154 -3.67 -8.57 4.84
N ALA A 155 -4.27 -8.19 5.97
CA ALA A 155 -3.86 -8.41 7.37
C ALA A 155 -2.94 -7.33 7.97
N ASP A 156 -2.82 -7.40 9.29
CA ASP A 156 -2.29 -6.36 10.18
C ASP A 156 -0.74 -6.28 10.28
N HIS A 157 -0.02 -7.17 9.58
CA HIS A 157 1.45 -7.27 9.63
C HIS A 157 2.13 -7.49 8.29
N VAL A 158 1.56 -6.96 7.19
CA VAL A 158 2.22 -7.02 5.89
C VAL A 158 3.34 -5.98 5.80
N ALA A 159 4.53 -6.44 5.43
CA ALA A 159 5.65 -5.58 5.07
C ALA A 159 6.20 -6.03 3.71
N ILE A 160 6.15 -5.14 2.72
CA ILE A 160 6.69 -5.37 1.39
C ILE A 160 7.92 -4.48 1.24
N GLY A 161 9.07 -5.09 0.94
CA GLY A 161 10.34 -4.41 0.70
C GLY A 161 10.35 -3.55 -0.57
N ALA A 162 11.55 -3.08 -0.93
CA ALA A 162 11.79 -2.30 -2.15
C ALA A 162 11.83 -3.19 -3.39
N ARG A 163 11.36 -2.65 -4.54
CA ARG A 163 11.42 -3.31 -5.85
C ARG A 163 10.78 -4.71 -5.87
N CYS A 164 9.73 -4.88 -5.07
CA CYS A 164 8.93 -6.09 -5.06
C CYS A 164 7.88 -6.05 -6.18
N ILE A 165 7.56 -7.21 -6.71
CA ILE A 165 6.48 -7.40 -7.67
C ILE A 165 5.43 -8.26 -6.99
N VAL A 166 4.23 -7.73 -6.80
CA VAL A 166 3.03 -8.50 -6.46
C VAL A 166 2.17 -8.48 -7.72
N ALA A 167 2.29 -9.53 -8.52
CA ALA A 167 1.74 -9.58 -9.87
C ALA A 167 0.22 -9.82 -9.88
N HIS A 168 -0.37 -9.87 -11.07
CA HIS A 168 -1.81 -10.00 -11.25
C HIS A 168 -2.41 -11.18 -10.45
N ASP A 169 -3.54 -10.95 -9.78
CA ASP A 169 -4.23 -11.93 -8.91
C ASP A 169 -3.39 -12.52 -7.76
N ALA A 170 -2.20 -11.99 -7.48
CA ALA A 170 -1.37 -12.51 -6.39
C ALA A 170 -1.95 -12.12 -5.03
N VAL A 171 -1.73 -12.96 -4.02
CA VAL A 171 -2.20 -12.73 -2.65
C VAL A 171 -1.01 -12.67 -1.70
N VAL A 172 -0.91 -11.58 -0.94
CA VAL A 172 0.01 -11.43 0.19
C VAL A 172 -0.82 -11.22 1.45
N HIS A 173 -0.90 -12.25 2.30
CA HIS A 173 -1.73 -12.23 3.50
C HIS A 173 -0.85 -12.31 4.75
N GLY A 174 -0.70 -11.22 5.50
CA GLY A 174 0.02 -11.21 6.78
C GLY A 174 1.47 -11.69 6.71
N ALA A 175 2.16 -11.38 5.62
CA ALA A 175 3.51 -11.88 5.33
C ALA A 175 4.54 -10.76 5.16
N LYS A 176 5.82 -11.12 5.28
CA LYS A 176 6.95 -10.20 5.06
C LYS A 176 7.72 -10.57 3.80
N LEU A 177 7.78 -9.65 2.86
CA LEU A 177 8.60 -9.77 1.65
C LEU A 177 9.82 -8.86 1.82
N ALA A 178 11.02 -9.43 1.75
CA ALA A 178 12.24 -8.64 1.65
C ALA A 178 12.35 -7.97 0.27
N ASP A 179 13.40 -7.18 0.06
CA ASP A 179 13.63 -6.49 -1.20
C ASP A 179 13.74 -7.45 -2.39
N ASP A 180 13.33 -6.97 -3.57
CA ASP A 180 13.48 -7.69 -4.85
C ASP A 180 12.71 -9.02 -4.94
N VAL A 181 11.71 -9.24 -4.07
CA VAL A 181 10.85 -10.42 -4.12
C VAL A 181 9.83 -10.30 -5.24
N THR A 182 9.67 -11.38 -6.02
CA THR A 182 8.60 -11.52 -7.02
C THR A 182 7.58 -12.53 -6.52
N VAL A 183 6.36 -12.07 -6.27
CA VAL A 183 5.16 -12.90 -6.09
C VAL A 183 4.42 -12.86 -7.41
N TYR A 184 4.69 -13.83 -8.28
CA TYR A 184 4.19 -13.82 -9.66
C TYR A 184 2.71 -14.21 -9.75
N ILE A 185 2.18 -14.25 -10.96
CA ILE A 185 0.74 -14.28 -11.25
C ILE A 185 0.03 -15.37 -10.44
N LYS A 186 -1.04 -15.02 -9.70
CA LYS A 186 -1.82 -15.93 -8.85
C LYS A 186 -1.04 -16.63 -7.72
N ALA A 187 0.21 -16.26 -7.45
CA ALA A 187 0.95 -16.82 -6.33
C ALA A 187 0.40 -16.30 -4.99
N ILE A 188 0.47 -17.13 -3.95
CA ILE A 188 -0.08 -16.85 -2.63
C ILE A 188 1.03 -16.96 -1.59
N VAL A 189 1.17 -15.94 -0.76
CA VAL A 189 2.05 -15.92 0.41
C VAL A 189 1.19 -15.76 1.66
N ASP A 190 1.07 -16.82 2.46
CA ASP A 190 0.16 -16.88 3.61
C ASP A 190 0.83 -16.35 4.90
N THR A 191 -0.02 -16.22 5.90
CA THR A 191 0.19 -15.56 7.18
C THR A 191 1.45 -16.04 7.90
N GLY A 192 2.27 -15.10 8.31
CA GLY A 192 3.52 -15.34 9.04
C GLY A 192 4.68 -15.80 8.16
N ALA A 193 4.50 -15.98 6.85
CA ALA A 193 5.60 -16.30 5.97
C ALA A 193 6.59 -15.14 5.84
N VAL A 194 7.87 -15.49 5.67
CA VAL A 194 8.97 -14.54 5.43
C VAL A 194 9.69 -14.96 4.16
N VAL A 195 9.71 -14.09 3.16
CA VAL A 195 10.33 -14.35 1.87
C VAL A 195 11.62 -13.56 1.76
N GLY A 196 12.75 -14.27 1.66
CA GLY A 196 14.09 -13.68 1.56
C GLY A 196 14.32 -12.90 0.26
N PRO A 197 15.29 -11.97 0.24
CA PRO A 197 15.46 -11.02 -0.86
C PRO A 197 15.81 -11.71 -2.18
N GLY A 198 15.35 -11.12 -3.28
CA GLY A 198 15.58 -11.63 -4.64
C GLY A 198 14.85 -12.95 -4.96
N THR A 199 14.02 -13.47 -4.06
CA THR A 199 13.27 -14.72 -4.29
C THR A 199 12.21 -14.53 -5.36
N PHE A 200 12.05 -15.52 -6.23
CA PHE A 200 11.07 -15.55 -7.30
C PHE A 200 10.06 -16.68 -7.05
N LEU A 201 8.82 -16.32 -6.73
CA LEU A 201 7.69 -17.23 -6.63
C LEU A 201 6.93 -17.20 -7.95
N ASP A 202 6.98 -18.28 -8.71
CA ASP A 202 6.36 -18.33 -10.03
C ASP A 202 4.84 -18.54 -9.96
N ALA A 203 4.20 -18.59 -11.12
CA ALA A 203 2.76 -18.56 -11.26
C ALA A 203 2.06 -19.62 -10.40
N ALA A 204 1.07 -19.18 -9.61
CA ALA A 204 0.31 -20.02 -8.69
C ALA A 204 1.15 -20.81 -7.67
N ALA A 205 2.39 -20.38 -7.38
CA ALA A 205 3.14 -20.90 -6.24
C ALA A 205 2.42 -20.56 -4.93
N TYR A 206 2.52 -21.46 -3.94
CA TYR A 206 1.97 -21.25 -2.61
C TYR A 206 3.06 -21.33 -1.55
N VAL A 207 3.19 -20.29 -0.74
CA VAL A 207 4.05 -20.25 0.44
C VAL A 207 3.17 -20.35 1.67
N GLY A 208 3.30 -21.47 2.38
CA GLY A 208 2.46 -21.78 3.53
C GLY A 208 2.76 -20.93 4.76
N ARG A 209 1.83 -20.99 5.72
CA ARG A 209 1.90 -20.23 6.97
C ARG A 209 3.21 -20.45 7.71
N GLY A 210 3.81 -19.36 8.17
CA GLY A 210 5.03 -19.36 8.97
C GLY A 210 6.30 -19.84 8.25
N VAL A 211 6.23 -20.18 6.96
CA VAL A 211 7.39 -20.67 6.20
C VAL A 211 8.37 -19.53 5.95
N THR A 212 9.66 -19.80 6.17
CA THR A 212 10.74 -18.88 5.85
C THR A 212 11.49 -19.35 4.60
N ILE A 213 11.35 -18.61 3.49
CA ILE A 213 12.10 -18.86 2.26
C ILE A 213 13.46 -18.14 2.31
N PRO A 214 14.58 -18.86 2.14
CA PRO A 214 15.90 -18.24 2.06
C PRO A 214 16.02 -17.25 0.88
N PRO A 215 17.04 -16.36 0.88
CA PRO A 215 17.30 -15.46 -0.25
C PRO A 215 17.53 -16.19 -1.58
N GLU A 216 17.22 -15.51 -2.69
CA GLU A 216 17.52 -15.91 -4.07
C GLU A 216 17.03 -17.32 -4.44
N ARG A 217 15.87 -17.72 -3.94
CA ARG A 217 15.23 -19.01 -4.30
C ARG A 217 14.21 -18.87 -5.41
N TYR A 218 14.06 -19.94 -6.19
CA TYR A 218 13.01 -20.08 -7.17
C TYR A 218 11.99 -21.11 -6.70
N VAL A 219 10.72 -20.71 -6.67
CA VAL A 219 9.59 -21.61 -6.44
C VAL A 219 8.88 -21.78 -7.78
N ALA A 220 8.95 -22.99 -8.33
CA ALA A 220 8.37 -23.32 -9.63
C ALA A 220 6.83 -23.16 -9.63
N PRO A 221 6.21 -23.02 -10.81
CA PRO A 221 4.77 -22.84 -10.92
C PRO A 221 3.99 -23.92 -10.20
N MET A 222 2.87 -23.55 -9.56
CA MET A 222 1.98 -24.46 -8.84
C MET A 222 2.66 -25.27 -7.72
N THR A 223 3.83 -24.85 -7.25
CA THR A 223 4.54 -25.54 -6.17
C THR A 223 4.08 -25.02 -4.81
N ALA A 224 3.77 -25.94 -3.90
CA ALA A 224 3.45 -25.63 -2.51
C ALA A 224 4.68 -25.80 -1.61
N VAL A 225 5.16 -24.71 -1.02
CA VAL A 225 6.21 -24.69 -0.01
C VAL A 225 5.54 -24.62 1.36
N THR A 226 5.36 -25.78 1.99
CA THR A 226 4.59 -25.92 3.24
C THR A 226 5.43 -26.12 4.49
N SER A 227 6.76 -26.14 4.35
CA SER A 227 7.70 -26.25 5.47
C SER A 227 9.04 -25.60 5.15
N ASP A 228 9.78 -25.23 6.20
CA ASP A 228 11.15 -24.71 6.03
C ASP A 228 12.12 -25.74 5.44
N GLU A 229 11.82 -27.04 5.56
CA GLU A 229 12.61 -28.09 4.93
C GLU A 229 12.49 -28.02 3.40
N ILE A 230 11.27 -27.88 2.89
CA ILE A 230 11.04 -27.64 1.45
C ILE A 230 11.68 -26.31 1.04
N ALA A 231 11.51 -25.27 1.85
CA ALA A 231 12.09 -23.95 1.54
C ALA A 231 13.62 -23.99 1.39
N ARG A 232 14.32 -24.77 2.23
CA ARG A 232 15.78 -24.95 2.16
C ARG A 232 16.25 -25.75 0.94
N SER A 233 15.40 -26.60 0.36
CA SER A 233 15.75 -27.43 -0.79
C SER A 233 15.43 -26.78 -2.14
N LEU A 234 14.78 -25.61 -2.14
CA LEU A 234 14.47 -24.86 -3.36
C LEU A 234 15.73 -24.55 -4.18
N PRO A 235 15.67 -24.64 -5.52
CA PRO A 235 16.78 -24.24 -6.37
C PRO A 235 17.01 -22.72 -6.27
N PRO A 236 18.24 -22.25 -6.58
CA PRO A 236 18.48 -20.82 -6.71
C PRO A 236 17.79 -20.25 -7.96
N ILE A 237 17.53 -18.95 -7.97
CA ILE A 237 17.16 -18.25 -9.21
C ILE A 237 18.34 -18.25 -10.20
N ASP A 238 18.03 -18.15 -11.49
CA ASP A 238 19.01 -17.94 -12.56
C ASP A 238 18.94 -16.52 -13.17
N ASP A 239 19.78 -16.25 -14.16
CA ASP A 239 19.82 -14.95 -14.82
C ASP A 239 18.56 -14.64 -15.65
N GLY A 240 17.79 -15.65 -16.04
CA GLY A 240 16.50 -15.48 -16.70
C GLY A 240 15.49 -14.83 -15.76
N HIS A 241 15.37 -15.36 -14.55
CA HIS A 241 14.50 -14.78 -13.51
C HIS A 241 14.93 -13.35 -13.15
N ARG A 242 16.24 -13.09 -13.04
CA ARG A 242 16.76 -11.74 -12.76
C ARG A 242 16.43 -10.73 -13.86
N ARG A 243 16.60 -11.12 -15.13
CA ARG A 243 16.25 -10.27 -16.29
C ARG A 243 14.75 -9.99 -16.34
N MET A 244 13.94 -11.03 -16.21
CA MET A 244 12.49 -10.89 -16.19
C MET A 244 12.03 -9.93 -15.09
N ARG A 245 12.56 -10.05 -13.86
CA ARG A 245 12.25 -9.12 -12.78
C ARG A 245 12.62 -7.68 -13.16
N ALA A 246 13.81 -7.47 -13.70
CA ALA A 246 14.27 -6.14 -14.10
C ALA A 246 13.37 -5.52 -15.19
N ASP A 247 12.95 -6.31 -16.17
CA ASP A 247 12.05 -5.88 -17.25
C ASP A 247 10.67 -5.49 -16.69
N VAL A 248 10.10 -6.30 -15.80
CA VAL A 248 8.79 -6.01 -15.17
C VAL A 248 8.86 -4.75 -14.30
N LEU A 249 9.94 -4.56 -13.53
CA LEU A 249 10.15 -3.35 -12.74
C LEU A 249 10.26 -2.10 -13.62
N ALA A 250 11.08 -2.15 -14.68
CA ALA A 250 11.25 -1.04 -15.61
C ALA A 250 9.93 -0.67 -16.30
N HIS A 251 9.18 -1.68 -16.77
CA HIS A 251 7.89 -1.49 -17.43
C HIS A 251 6.85 -0.87 -16.51
N ASN A 252 6.70 -1.35 -15.27
CA ASN A 252 5.74 -0.79 -14.31
C ASN A 252 6.14 0.60 -13.83
N ALA A 253 7.44 0.88 -13.69
CA ALA A 253 7.91 2.23 -13.39
C ALA A 253 7.57 3.22 -14.53
N GLU A 254 7.72 2.80 -15.80
CA GLU A 254 7.28 3.60 -16.95
C GLU A 254 5.76 3.80 -16.92
N HIS A 255 4.98 2.75 -16.71
CA HIS A 255 3.52 2.83 -16.63
C HIS A 255 3.08 3.80 -15.53
N ALA A 256 3.62 3.70 -14.32
CA ALA A 256 3.34 4.63 -13.24
C ALA A 256 3.57 6.08 -13.65
N GLN A 257 4.69 6.37 -14.33
CA GLN A 257 4.97 7.73 -14.83
C GLN A 257 3.96 8.18 -15.89
N ARG A 258 3.54 7.29 -16.79
CA ARG A 258 2.55 7.60 -17.83
C ARG A 258 1.18 7.91 -17.22
N TYR A 259 0.75 7.13 -16.23
CA TYR A 259 -0.48 7.40 -15.47
C TYR A 259 -0.40 8.71 -14.67
N VAL A 260 0.71 8.97 -13.97
CA VAL A 260 0.92 10.24 -13.24
C VAL A 260 0.89 11.45 -14.17
N ARG A 261 1.36 11.30 -15.41
CA ARG A 261 1.31 12.35 -16.44
C ARG A 261 -0.05 12.49 -17.13
N GLY A 262 -1.04 11.67 -16.79
CA GLY A 262 -2.36 11.69 -17.41
C GLY A 262 -2.34 11.28 -18.88
N GLN A 263 -1.47 10.34 -19.27
CA GLN A 263 -1.39 9.87 -20.67
C GLN A 263 -2.41 8.78 -21.02
N PHE A 264 -3.33 8.50 -20.11
CA PHE A 264 -4.43 7.56 -20.29
C PHE A 264 -5.75 8.31 -20.02
N ASP A 265 -6.22 9.05 -21.01
CA ASP A 265 -7.53 9.72 -20.95
C ASP A 265 -8.65 8.70 -21.18
N ALA A 266 -9.82 8.96 -20.58
CA ALA A 266 -10.98 8.13 -20.86
C ALA A 266 -11.34 8.26 -22.34
N LEU A 267 -11.69 7.15 -23.01
CA LEU A 267 -12.09 7.21 -24.42
C LEU A 267 -13.26 8.19 -24.66
N ALA A 268 -14.15 8.34 -23.68
CA ALA A 268 -15.23 9.32 -23.73
C ALA A 268 -14.73 10.78 -23.75
N GLU A 269 -13.63 11.09 -23.05
CA GLU A 269 -12.99 12.41 -23.07
C GLU A 269 -12.28 12.65 -24.40
N ILE A 270 -11.58 11.65 -24.93
CA ILE A 270 -10.93 11.72 -26.26
C ILE A 270 -11.95 11.94 -27.38
N LEU A 271 -13.11 11.31 -27.26
CA LEU A 271 -14.19 11.38 -28.26
C LEU A 271 -15.18 12.53 -28.01
N ASP A 272 -14.95 13.37 -26.99
CA ASP A 272 -15.81 14.52 -26.63
C ASP A 272 -17.29 14.11 -26.42
N LEU A 273 -17.51 12.97 -25.76
CA LEU A 273 -18.82 12.38 -25.50
C LEU A 273 -19.40 12.74 -24.12
N ALA A 274 -18.72 13.60 -23.35
CA ALA A 274 -19.03 13.97 -21.97
C ALA A 274 -19.87 15.24 -21.84
#